data_AF-A0A9W7D0Y1-F1
#
_entry.id   AF-A0A9W7D0Y1-F1
#
_cell.length_a   1.000
_cell.length_b   1.000
_cell.length_c   1.000
_cell.angle_alpha   90.00
_cell.angle_beta   90.00
_cell.angle_gamma   90.00
#
_symmetry.space_group_name_H-M   'P 1'
#
loop_
_entity.id
_entity.type
_entity.pdbx_description
1 polymer ?
#
loop_
_entity_poly.entity_id
_entity_poly.type
_entity_poly.pdbx_seq_one_letter_code
_entity_poly.pdbx_strand_id
1 'polypeptide(L)'
;MAVEQERKARSQRAGEAAPAQAVQRLRERREKRRRAAEAELEALVDQQASSLEAMNIARMLSPRFQERMEFAPSVPKYSAEDERVKQLLSTTRIGSYYQ
;
A
#
# COMPACT_ATOMS: atom_id res chain seq x y z
N MET A 1 -25.13 -19.16 32.39
CA MET A 1 -26.12 -18.31 31.68
C MET A 1 -25.74 -16.83 31.69
N ALA A 2 -25.75 -16.12 32.84
CA ALA A 2 -25.48 -14.66 32.87
C ALA A 2 -24.04 -14.27 32.43
N VAL A 3 -23.03 -15.03 32.86
CA VAL A 3 -21.61 -14.77 32.52
C VAL A 3 -21.33 -14.95 31.01
N GLU A 4 -22.03 -15.87 30.35
CA GLU A 4 -21.87 -16.10 28.91
C GLU A 4 -22.52 -14.98 28.07
N GLN A 5 -23.63 -14.42 28.55
CA GLN A 5 -24.29 -13.27 27.93
C GLN A 5 -23.42 -12.01 28.04
N GLU A 6 -22.77 -11.76 29.18
CA GLU A 6 -21.81 -10.67 29.32
C GLU A 6 -20.58 -10.82 28.41
N ARG A 7 -20.06 -12.06 28.25
CA ARG A 7 -18.94 -12.32 27.34
C ARG A 7 -19.32 -12.05 25.89
N LYS A 8 -20.51 -12.46 25.46
CA LYS A 8 -21.04 -12.17 24.12
C LYS A 8 -21.24 -10.67 23.90
N ALA A 9 -21.80 -9.95 24.87
CA ALA A 9 -21.99 -8.51 24.78
C ALA A 9 -20.65 -7.74 24.70
N ARG A 10 -19.64 -8.15 25.48
CA ARG A 10 -18.27 -7.61 25.37
C ARG A 10 -17.64 -7.89 24.02
N SER A 11 -17.79 -9.10 23.48
CA SER A 11 -17.28 -9.48 22.17
C SER A 11 -17.92 -8.67 21.03
N GLN A 12 -19.23 -8.41 21.10
CA GLN A 12 -19.95 -7.62 20.10
C GLN A 12 -19.48 -6.16 20.10
N ARG A 13 -19.39 -5.53 21.28
CA ARG A 13 -18.86 -4.17 21.43
C ARG A 13 -17.41 -4.04 20.96
N ALA A 14 -16.58 -5.07 21.21
CA ALA A 14 -15.21 -5.11 20.70
C ALA A 14 -15.19 -5.23 19.16
N GLY A 15 -16.10 -6.00 18.56
CA GLY A 15 -16.25 -6.12 17.11
C GLY A 15 -16.69 -4.82 16.43
N GLU A 16 -17.58 -4.04 17.06
CA GLU A 16 -18.03 -2.75 16.54
C GLU A 16 -16.94 -1.67 16.55
N ALA A 17 -16.07 -1.68 17.57
CA ALA A 17 -14.94 -0.74 17.68
C ALA A 17 -13.69 -1.19 16.91
N ALA A 18 -13.55 -2.49 16.62
CA ALA A 18 -12.42 -3.07 15.90
C ALA A 18 -12.09 -2.40 14.55
N PRO A 19 -13.05 -2.09 13.65
CA PRO A 19 -12.72 -1.44 12.38
C PRO A 19 -12.15 -0.04 12.56
N ALA A 20 -12.69 0.76 13.48
CA ALA A 20 -12.17 2.10 13.78
C ALA A 20 -10.73 2.01 14.35
N GLN A 21 -10.48 1.07 15.25
CA GLN A 21 -9.14 0.82 15.80
C GLN A 21 -8.16 0.32 14.72
N ALA A 22 -8.60 -0.53 13.79
CA ALA A 22 -7.78 -0.99 12.68
C ALA A 22 -7.38 0.16 11.75
N VAL A 23 -8.32 1.07 11.45
CA VAL A 23 -8.05 2.29 10.67
C VAL A 23 -7.07 3.20 11.40
N GLN A 24 -7.22 3.39 12.72
CA GLN A 24 -6.27 4.16 13.53
C GLN A 24 -4.87 3.55 13.47
N ARG A 25 -4.72 2.24 13.69
CA ARG A 25 -3.44 1.53 13.59
C ARG A 25 -2.80 1.68 12.21
N LEU A 26 -3.60 1.63 11.13
CA LEU A 26 -3.10 1.84 9.78
C LEU A 26 -2.61 3.28 9.58
N ARG A 27 -3.32 4.28 10.12
CA ARG A 27 -2.91 5.69 10.07
C ARG A 27 -1.61 5.90 10.85
N GLU A 28 -1.54 5.42 12.09
CA GLU A 28 -0.34 5.50 12.94
C GLU A 28 0.87 4.82 12.28
N ARG A 29 0.67 3.64 11.69
CA ARG A 29 1.74 2.93 10.96
C ARG A 29 2.23 3.73 9.76
N ARG A 30 1.31 4.34 9.00
CA ARG A 30 1.67 5.20 7.85
C ARG A 30 2.42 6.44 8.32
N GLU A 31 1.97 7.06 9.40
CA GLU A 31 2.62 8.24 9.96
C GLU A 31 4.01 7.94 10.51
N LYS A 32 4.17 6.83 11.24
CA LYS A 32 5.49 6.37 11.73
C LYS A 32 6.45 6.13 10.59
N ARG A 33 6.00 5.49 9.50
CA ARG A 33 6.81 5.29 8.29
C ARG A 33 7.18 6.62 7.63
N ARG A 34 6.24 7.56 7.54
CA ARG A 34 6.50 8.89 6.99
C ARG A 34 7.57 9.62 7.81
N ARG A 35 7.44 9.65 9.13
CA ARG A 35 8.41 10.30 10.02
C ARG A 35 9.81 9.65 9.93
N ALA A 36 9.88 8.33 9.82
CA ALA A 36 11.15 7.63 9.64
C ALA A 36 11.83 8.01 8.31
N ALA A 37 11.08 8.03 7.21
CA ALA A 37 11.60 8.44 5.91
C ALA A 37 12.00 9.93 5.88
N GLU A 38 11.24 10.81 6.55
CA GLU A 38 11.58 12.23 6.71
C GLU A 38 12.89 12.41 7.50
N ALA A 39 13.06 11.68 8.61
CA ALA A 39 14.27 11.74 9.41
C ALA A 39 15.52 11.20 8.69
N GLU A 40 15.38 10.12 7.91
CA GLU A 40 16.46 9.60 7.07
C GLU A 40 16.90 10.63 6.01
N LEU A 41 15.93 11.32 5.40
CA LEU A 41 16.20 12.36 4.41
C LEU A 41 16.87 13.60 5.04
N GLU A 42 16.39 14.04 6.20
CA GLU A 42 16.98 15.15 6.96
C GLU A 42 18.44 14.87 7.33
N ALA A 43 18.73 13.65 7.80
CA ALA A 43 20.11 13.25 8.09
C ALA A 43 21.04 13.30 6.86
N LEU A 44 20.53 12.97 5.66
CA LEU A 44 21.29 13.06 4.41
C LEU A 44 21.52 14.51 3.97
N VAL A 45 20.51 15.38 4.17
CA VAL A 45 20.56 16.81 3.87
C VAL A 45 21.57 17.51 4.78
N ASP A 46 21.56 17.22 6.09
CA ASP A 46 22.45 17.84 7.08
C ASP A 46 23.93 17.49 6.89
N GLN A 47 24.22 16.36 6.23
CA GLN A 47 25.58 15.94 5.90
C GLN A 47 26.16 16.69 4.70
N GLN A 48 25.36 17.44 3.93
CA GLN A 48 25.84 18.14 2.74
C GLN A 48 26.42 19.50 3.09
N ALA A 49 27.62 19.78 2.57
CA ALA A 49 28.26 21.09 2.71
C ALA A 49 27.63 22.16 1.80
N SER A 50 26.99 21.74 0.70
CA SER A 50 26.36 22.62 -0.28
C SER A 50 24.83 22.57 -0.17
N SER A 51 24.21 23.75 -0.05
CA SER A 51 22.76 23.90 -0.01
C SER A 51 22.07 23.45 -1.31
N LEU A 52 22.77 23.55 -2.45
CA LEU A 52 22.28 23.08 -3.75
C LEU A 52 22.17 21.55 -3.78
N GLU A 53 23.20 20.87 -3.27
CA GLU A 53 23.25 19.41 -3.22
C GLU A 53 22.20 18.87 -2.24
N ALA A 54 22.07 19.50 -1.08
CA ALA A 54 21.04 19.22 -0.10
C ALA A 54 19.62 19.32 -0.71
N MET A 55 19.35 20.38 -1.48
CA MET A 55 18.08 20.54 -2.20
C MET A 55 17.85 19.45 -3.26
N ASN A 56 18.88 19.08 -4.01
CA ASN A 56 18.76 18.05 -5.05
C ASN A 56 18.46 16.68 -4.45
N ILE A 57 19.13 16.32 -3.35
CA ILE A 57 18.86 15.09 -2.60
C ILE A 57 17.42 15.10 -2.05
N ALA A 58 17.00 16.20 -1.43
CA ALA A 58 15.64 16.34 -0.92
C ALA A 58 14.58 16.21 -2.03
N ARG A 59 14.85 16.75 -3.23
CA ARG A 59 13.94 16.64 -4.38
C ARG A 59 13.88 15.21 -4.92
N MET A 60 15.01 14.53 -5.09
CA MET A 60 15.05 13.17 -5.65
C MET A 60 14.41 12.13 -4.72
N LEU A 61 14.62 12.26 -3.40
CA LEU A 61 14.22 11.24 -2.44
C LEU A 61 12.88 11.51 -1.77
N SER A 62 12.36 12.74 -1.85
CA SER A 62 11.08 13.04 -1.20
C SER A 62 9.94 12.30 -1.89
N PRO A 63 9.13 11.52 -1.14
CA PRO A 63 7.96 10.83 -1.66
C PRO A 63 6.91 11.77 -2.28
N ARG A 64 7.01 13.09 -2.03
CA ARG A 64 6.15 14.11 -2.66
C ARG A 64 6.46 14.32 -4.14
N PHE A 65 7.72 14.14 -4.55
CA PHE A 65 8.17 14.33 -5.93
C PHE A 65 8.32 13.00 -6.68
N GLN A 66 8.05 11.87 -6.03
CA GLN A 66 8.05 10.57 -6.68
C GLN A 66 6.98 10.56 -7.78
N GLU A 67 7.41 10.38 -9.03
CA GLU A 67 6.49 10.19 -10.14
C GLU A 67 5.63 8.95 -9.87
N ARG A 68 4.31 9.17 -9.79
CA ARG A 68 3.34 8.08 -9.70
C ARG A 68 3.13 7.56 -11.11
N MET A 69 3.90 6.53 -11.49
CA MET A 69 3.53 5.73 -12.65
C MET A 69 2.30 4.90 -12.27
N GLU A 70 1.12 5.41 -12.63
CA GLU A 70 -0.09 4.63 -12.59
C GLU A 70 -0.11 3.73 -13.82
N PHE A 71 0.02 2.42 -13.61
CA PHE A 71 -0.20 1.45 -14.67
C PHE A 71 -1.66 1.55 -15.10
N ALA A 72 -1.90 2.13 -16.27
CA ALA A 72 -3.18 2.11 -16.93
C ALA A 72 -3.28 0.81 -17.73
N PRO A 73 -4.00 -0.23 -17.24
CA PRO A 73 -4.13 -1.46 -17.98
C PRO A 73 -4.90 -1.18 -19.28
N SER A 74 -4.42 -1.70 -20.40
CA SER A 74 -5.14 -1.61 -21.69
C SER A 74 -6.50 -2.30 -21.65
N VAL A 75 -6.68 -3.26 -20.73
CA VAL A 75 -7.94 -3.94 -20.48
C VAL A 75 -8.36 -3.66 -19.02
N PRO A 76 -9.48 -2.96 -18.78
CA PRO A 76 -9.95 -2.69 -17.43
C PRO A 76 -10.22 -3.99 -16.67
N LYS A 77 -9.74 -4.08 -15.43
CA LYS A 77 -9.96 -5.26 -14.58
C LYS A 77 -11.47 -5.50 -14.38
N TYR A 78 -11.89 -6.76 -14.46
CA TYR A 78 -13.30 -7.18 -14.34
C TYR A 78 -14.23 -6.67 -15.45
N SER A 79 -13.69 -6.24 -16.58
CA SER A 79 -14.48 -5.96 -17.78
C SER A 79 -14.83 -7.25 -18.54
N ALA A 80 -15.79 -7.17 -19.47
CA ALA A 80 -16.09 -8.28 -20.38
C ALA A 80 -14.87 -8.68 -21.25
N GLU A 81 -13.99 -7.72 -21.53
CA GLU A 81 -12.75 -7.93 -22.28
C GLU A 81 -11.70 -8.65 -21.43
N ASP A 82 -11.62 -8.36 -20.13
CA ASP A 82 -10.75 -9.07 -19.17
C ASP A 82 -11.11 -10.55 -19.10
N GLU A 83 -12.39 -10.88 -19.01
CA GLU A 83 -12.87 -12.27 -19.03
C GLU A 83 -12.58 -12.97 -20.37
N ARG A 84 -12.75 -12.27 -21.50
CA ARG A 84 -12.43 -12.81 -22.83
C ARG A 84 -10.93 -13.12 -22.96
N VAL A 85 -10.06 -12.23 -22.49
CA VAL A 85 -8.60 -12.43 -22.50
C VAL A 85 -8.21 -13.61 -21.62
N LYS A 86 -8.77 -13.71 -20.41
CA LYS A 86 -8.54 -14.87 -19.51
C LYS A 86 -8.95 -16.19 -20.17
N GLN A 87 -10.10 -16.21 -20.85
CA GLN A 87 -10.59 -17.39 -21.57
C GLN A 87 -9.64 -17.80 -22.71
N LEU A 88 -9.19 -16.86 -23.54
CA LEU A 88 -8.22 -17.11 -24.61
C LEU A 88 -6.88 -17.66 -24.09
N LEU A 89 -6.38 -17.09 -22.99
CA LEU A 89 -5.14 -17.53 -22.36
C LEU A 89 -5.30 -18.90 -21.68
N SER A 90 -6.48 -19.22 -21.14
CA SER A 90 -6.76 -20.51 -20.51
C SER A 90 -6.94 -21.67 -21.50
N THR A 91 -7.41 -21.37 -22.72
CA THR A 91 -7.59 -22.38 -23.79
C THR A 91 -6.28 -22.65 -24.53
N THR A 92 -5.35 -21.70 -24.50
CA THR A 92 -4.02 -21.89 -25.05
C THR A 92 -3.15 -22.61 -24.02
N ARG A 93 -3.20 -23.95 -24.00
CA ARG A 93 -2.17 -24.78 -23.36
C ARG A 93 -0.82 -24.45 -24.02
N ILE A 94 -0.11 -23.44 -23.53
CA ILE A 94 1.27 -23.15 -23.89
C ILE A 94 2.11 -24.27 -23.28
N GLY A 95 2.30 -25.35 -24.03
CA GLY A 95 2.99 -26.55 -23.57
C GLY A 95 3.43 -27.52 -24.66
N SER A 96 3.54 -27.08 -25.92
CA SER A 96 3.97 -27.96 -27.04
C SER A 96 5.06 -27.36 -27.94
N TYR A 97 5.81 -26.35 -27.48
CA TYR A 97 6.90 -25.75 -28.27
C TYR A 97 8.30 -25.98 -27.69
N TYR A 98 8.41 -26.69 -26.57
CA TYR A 98 9.68 -27.24 -26.10
C TYR A 98 9.49 -28.73 -25.84
N GLN A 99 9.49 -29.52 -26.91
CA GLN A 99 9.79 -30.94 -26.87
C GLN A 99 10.75 -31.27 -28.00
#